data_AF-D3ASZ9-F1
#
_entry.id   AF-D3ASZ9-F1
#
_cell.length_a   1.000
_cell.length_b   1.000
_cell.length_c   1.000
_cell.angle_alpha   90.00
_cell.angle_beta   90.00
_cell.angle_gamma   90.00
#
_symmetry.space_group_name_H-M   'P 1'
#
loop_
_entity.id
_entity.type
_entity.pdbx_description
1 polymer ?
#
loop_
_entity_poly.entity_id
_entity_poly.type
_entity_poly.pdbx_seq_one_letter_code
_entity_poly.pdbx_strand_id
1 'polypeptide(L)'
;AQFIINLRYCLMSCSLSQKLDDKTPFFHRFLIGYGVTDEIFGVSVCRPGRLNPFFSYGLIGAAVPGWTLGTLLGAVSGDFLPPRILSALNVALYGMFLAVIIPPAKGNRILSGVILVSMVCSLIAAVTPVLNTISSGFKIIILTLLIAGAAAYLFPVKEPEEEQHE
;
A
#
# COMPACT_ATOMS: atom_id res chain seq x y z
N ALA A 1 13.60 6.09 3.78
CA ALA A 1 12.33 6.26 3.03
C ALA A 1 11.72 4.91 2.65
N GLN A 2 12.45 4.03 1.94
CA GLN A 2 11.96 2.69 1.55
C GLN A 2 11.43 1.86 2.71
N PHE A 3 12.08 1.85 3.87
CA PHE A 3 11.59 1.13 5.06
C PHE A 3 10.16 1.56 5.47
N ILE A 4 9.88 2.86 5.46
CA ILE A 4 8.59 3.43 5.84
C ILE A 4 7.53 3.15 4.78
N ILE A 5 7.90 3.26 3.50
CA ILE A 5 7.00 2.91 2.40
C ILE A 5 6.64 1.42 2.47
N ASN A 6 7.61 0.56 2.76
CA ASN A 6 7.41 -0.88 2.88
C ASN A 6 6.72 -1.29 4.19
N LEU A 7 6.65 -0.42 5.20
CA LEU A 7 5.91 -0.69 6.44
C LEU A 7 4.43 -1.00 6.18
N ARG A 8 3.89 -0.52 5.04
CA ARG A 8 2.54 -0.88 4.58
C ARG A 8 2.33 -2.39 4.48
N TYR A 9 3.35 -3.15 4.11
CA TYR A 9 3.27 -4.62 4.02
C TYR A 9 3.09 -5.26 5.40
N CYS A 10 3.64 -4.64 6.46
CA CYS A 10 3.40 -5.08 7.84
C CYS A 10 1.94 -4.87 8.24
N LEU A 11 1.37 -3.70 7.93
CA LEU A 11 -0.04 -3.39 8.19
C LEU A 11 -0.99 -4.29 7.38
N MET A 12 -0.69 -4.52 6.10
CA MET A 12 -1.43 -5.45 5.23
C MET A 12 -1.36 -6.87 5.78
N SER A 13 -0.19 -7.34 6.20
CA SER A 13 -0.01 -8.68 6.79
C SER A 13 -0.79 -8.82 8.10
N CYS A 14 -0.80 -7.80 8.95
CA CYS A 14 -1.56 -7.79 10.20
C CYS A 14 -3.07 -7.86 9.94
N SER A 15 -3.58 -7.01 9.04
CA SER A 15 -4.99 -7.00 8.62
C SER A 15 -5.40 -8.35 8.00
N LEU A 16 -4.55 -8.93 7.15
CA LEU A 16 -4.82 -10.22 6.53
C LEU A 16 -4.81 -11.37 7.55
N SER A 17 -3.93 -11.30 8.55
CA SER A 17 -3.87 -12.28 9.63
C SER A 17 -5.13 -12.31 10.50
N GLN A 18 -5.81 -11.17 10.66
CA GLN A 18 -7.10 -11.11 11.38
C GLN A 18 -8.25 -11.75 10.56
N LYS A 19 -8.11 -11.77 9.23
CA LYS A 19 -9.09 -12.34 8.32
C LYS A 19 -8.92 -13.85 8.08
N LEU A 20 -7.72 -14.38 8.35
CA LEU A 20 -7.44 -15.82 8.29
C LEU A 20 -8.16 -16.56 9.42
N ASP A 21 -8.62 -17.78 9.14
CA ASP A 21 -9.31 -18.59 10.14
C ASP A 21 -8.41 -18.94 11.34
N ASP A 22 -8.98 -19.02 12.54
CA ASP A 22 -8.26 -19.28 13.79
C ASP A 22 -7.59 -20.66 13.79
N LYS A 23 -8.14 -21.58 12.99
CA LYS A 23 -7.61 -22.94 12.79
C LYS A 23 -6.39 -23.00 11.87
N THR A 24 -5.97 -21.87 11.27
CA THR A 24 -4.82 -21.85 10.36
C THR A 24 -3.51 -21.97 11.13
N PRO A 25 -2.66 -22.98 10.83
CA PRO A 25 -1.37 -23.12 11.49
C PRO A 25 -0.44 -21.95 11.15
N PHE A 26 0.43 -21.60 12.10
CA PHE A 26 1.32 -20.44 12.03
C PHE A 26 2.18 -20.40 10.76
N PHE A 27 2.59 -21.56 10.23
CA PHE A 27 3.38 -21.64 9.01
C PHE A 27 2.64 -21.07 7.79
N HIS A 28 1.34 -21.32 7.68
CA HIS A 28 0.55 -20.78 6.58
C HIS A 28 0.42 -19.26 6.67
N ARG A 29 0.26 -18.72 7.88
CA ARG A 29 0.24 -17.26 8.11
C ARG A 29 1.54 -16.60 7.65
N PHE A 30 2.68 -17.22 7.95
CA PHE A 30 3.99 -16.68 7.56
C PHE A 30 4.22 -16.70 6.05
N LEU A 31 3.88 -17.80 5.38
CA LEU A 31 4.02 -17.93 3.93
C LEU A 31 3.08 -16.98 3.16
N ILE A 32 1.85 -16.78 3.65
CA ILE A 32 0.91 -15.83 3.05
C ILE A 32 1.43 -14.40 3.22
N GLY A 33 1.94 -14.05 4.40
CA GLY A 33 2.57 -12.76 4.66
C GLY A 33 3.77 -12.50 3.76
N TYR A 34 4.59 -13.51 3.48
CA TYR A 34 5.72 -13.39 2.55
C TYR A 34 5.27 -13.07 1.11
N GLY A 35 4.16 -13.67 0.66
CA GLY A 35 3.63 -13.47 -0.68
C GLY A 35 2.66 -12.30 -0.83
N VAL A 36 2.53 -11.41 0.15
CA VAL A 36 1.51 -10.35 0.11
C VAL A 36 1.96 -9.19 -0.79
N THR A 37 1.15 -8.86 -1.79
CA THR A 37 1.28 -7.65 -2.63
C THR A 37 0.03 -6.80 -2.53
N ASP A 38 0.05 -5.58 -3.07
CA ASP A 38 -1.11 -4.66 -3.03
C ASP A 38 -2.35 -5.30 -3.72
N GLU A 39 -2.13 -6.08 -4.78
CA GLU A 39 -3.16 -6.78 -5.55
C GLU A 39 -3.67 -8.00 -4.79
N ILE A 40 -2.76 -8.80 -4.24
CA ILE A 40 -3.12 -10.01 -3.47
C ILE A 40 -3.86 -9.60 -2.19
N PHE A 41 -3.42 -8.53 -1.52
CA PHE A 41 -4.11 -7.94 -0.38
C PHE A 41 -5.48 -7.40 -0.80
N GLY A 42 -5.55 -6.60 -1.87
CA GLY A 42 -6.81 -6.03 -2.37
C GLY A 42 -7.86 -7.09 -2.69
N VAL A 43 -7.48 -8.16 -3.40
CA VAL A 43 -8.40 -9.26 -3.71
C VAL A 43 -8.76 -10.06 -2.46
N SER A 44 -7.80 -10.29 -1.55
CA SER A 44 -8.05 -11.07 -0.34
C SER A 44 -8.92 -10.32 0.68
N VAL A 45 -8.77 -9.00 0.80
CA VAL A 45 -9.54 -8.16 1.74
C VAL A 45 -10.97 -7.92 1.26
N CYS A 46 -11.24 -7.95 -0.04
CA CYS A 46 -12.58 -7.84 -0.60
C CYS A 46 -13.39 -9.14 -0.54
N ARG A 47 -12.77 -10.29 -0.23
CA ARG A 47 -13.47 -11.57 -0.18
C ARG A 47 -14.42 -11.66 1.03
N PRO A 48 -15.71 -12.00 0.88
CA PRO A 48 -16.62 -12.12 2.02
C PRO A 48 -16.24 -13.32 2.91
N GLY A 49 -16.38 -13.16 4.22
CA GLY A 49 -16.10 -14.20 5.22
C GLY A 49 -14.62 -14.41 5.54
N ARG A 50 -14.31 -15.55 6.18
CA ARG A 50 -12.94 -15.91 6.57
C ARG A 50 -12.11 -16.36 5.38
N LEU A 51 -10.85 -15.93 5.35
CA LEU A 51 -9.92 -16.20 4.26
C LEU A 51 -9.34 -17.61 4.39
N ASN A 52 -9.53 -18.43 3.35
CA ASN A 52 -8.90 -19.74 3.26
C ASN A 52 -7.45 -19.60 2.74
N PRO A 53 -6.42 -20.13 3.43
CA PRO A 53 -5.03 -20.12 2.99
C PRO A 53 -4.79 -20.57 1.55
N PHE A 54 -5.51 -21.61 1.10
CA PHE A 54 -5.34 -22.18 -0.24
C PHE A 54 -5.72 -21.19 -1.35
N PHE A 55 -6.64 -20.27 -1.08
CA PHE A 55 -6.98 -19.21 -2.04
C PHE A 55 -5.85 -18.19 -2.16
N SER A 56 -5.27 -17.76 -1.03
CA SER A 56 -4.11 -16.87 -1.05
C SER A 56 -2.93 -17.52 -1.75
N TYR A 57 -2.70 -18.83 -1.57
CA TYR A 57 -1.70 -19.56 -2.34
C TYR A 57 -2.00 -19.64 -3.83
N GLY A 58 -3.27 -19.78 -4.23
CA GLY A 58 -3.65 -19.70 -5.64
C GLY A 58 -3.32 -18.33 -6.25
N LEU A 59 -3.62 -17.25 -5.52
CA LEU A 59 -3.28 -15.89 -5.96
C LEU A 59 -1.77 -15.69 -6.06
N ILE A 60 -1.01 -16.10 -5.05
CA ILE A 60 0.46 -16.04 -5.05
C ILE A 60 1.03 -16.89 -6.21
N GLY A 61 0.47 -18.08 -6.40
CA GLY A 61 0.88 -19.01 -7.46
C GLY A 61 0.64 -18.49 -8.87
N ALA A 62 -0.33 -17.61 -9.07
CA ALA A 62 -0.53 -16.91 -10.35
C ALA A 62 0.32 -15.64 -10.46
N ALA A 63 0.39 -14.86 -9.38
CA ALA A 63 1.06 -13.56 -9.36
C ALA A 63 2.59 -13.69 -9.44
N VAL A 64 3.20 -14.64 -8.72
CA VAL A 64 4.67 -14.79 -8.66
C VAL A 64 5.24 -15.16 -10.02
N PRO A 65 4.73 -16.17 -10.76
CA PRO A 65 5.19 -16.45 -12.12
C PRO A 65 4.95 -15.29 -13.08
N GLY A 66 3.80 -14.61 -12.97
CA GLY A 66 3.52 -13.41 -13.78
C GLY A 66 4.55 -12.30 -13.54
N TRP A 67 4.90 -12.06 -12.29
CA TRP A 67 5.89 -11.07 -11.90
C TRP A 67 7.30 -11.45 -12.34
N THR A 68 7.71 -12.71 -12.13
CA THR A 68 9.06 -13.16 -12.50
C THR A 68 9.24 -13.18 -14.01
N LEU A 69 8.25 -13.66 -14.77
CA LEU A 69 8.27 -13.63 -16.23
C LEU A 69 8.22 -12.19 -16.75
N GLY A 70 7.38 -11.33 -16.18
CA GLY A 70 7.32 -9.92 -16.54
C GLY A 70 8.64 -9.19 -16.28
N THR A 71 9.30 -9.48 -15.15
CA THR A 71 10.63 -8.92 -14.82
C THR A 71 11.69 -9.43 -15.79
N LEU A 72 11.68 -10.72 -16.11
CA LEU A 72 12.61 -11.30 -17.08
C LEU A 72 12.42 -10.69 -18.46
N LEU A 73 11.18 -10.62 -18.95
CA LEU A 73 10.86 -9.99 -20.23
C LEU A 73 11.22 -8.51 -20.23
N GLY A 74 10.96 -7.79 -19.13
CA GLY A 74 11.34 -6.39 -18.99
C GLY A 74 12.85 -6.18 -19.01
N ALA A 75 13.61 -7.05 -18.34
CA ALA A 75 15.07 -7.01 -18.33
C ALA A 75 15.65 -7.28 -19.72
N VAL A 76 15.16 -8.32 -20.41
CA VAL A 76 15.59 -8.67 -21.78
C VAL A 76 15.17 -7.59 -22.78
N SER A 77 13.97 -7.03 -22.66
CA SER A 77 13.46 -5.99 -23.57
C SER A 77 14.06 -4.61 -23.30
N GLY A 78 14.63 -4.40 -22.12
CA GLY A 78 15.20 -3.12 -21.69
C GLY A 78 16.32 -2.64 -22.62
N ASP A 79 17.15 -3.56 -23.11
CA ASP A 79 18.26 -3.25 -24.03
C ASP A 79 17.79 -2.88 -25.45
N PHE A 80 16.57 -3.28 -25.83
CA PHE A 80 15.98 -2.97 -27.13
C PHE A 80 15.14 -1.68 -27.12
N LEU A 81 14.77 -1.17 -25.94
CA LEU A 81 13.84 -0.06 -25.81
C LEU A 81 14.56 1.30 -25.86
N PRO A 82 14.07 2.27 -26.64
CA PRO A 82 14.60 3.63 -26.65
C PRO A 82 14.56 4.27 -25.25
N PRO A 83 15.54 5.11 -24.88
CA PRO A 83 15.59 5.78 -23.57
C PRO A 83 14.33 6.57 -23.21
N ARG A 84 13.60 7.06 -24.21
CA ARG A 84 12.32 7.78 -24.04
C ARG A 84 11.22 6.87 -23.47
N ILE A 85 11.15 5.61 -23.92
CA ILE A 85 10.15 4.66 -23.43
C ILE A 85 10.51 4.20 -22.02
N LEU A 86 11.79 3.92 -21.75
CA LEU A 86 12.27 3.61 -20.39
C LEU A 86 11.93 4.72 -19.40
N SER A 87 12.11 5.98 -19.80
CA SER A 87 11.75 7.14 -18.97
C SER A 87 10.23 7.22 -18.72
N ALA A 88 9.40 6.94 -19.72
CA ALA A 88 7.94 6.91 -19.57
C ALA A 88 7.45 5.77 -18.65
N LEU A 89 8.09 4.60 -18.73
CA LEU A 89 7.76 3.45 -17.86
C LEU A 89 8.05 3.74 -16.38
N ASN A 90 9.12 4.50 -16.08
CA ASN A 90 9.40 4.95 -14.71
C ASN A 90 8.31 5.90 -14.18
N VAL A 91 7.69 6.71 -15.06
CA VAL A 91 6.57 7.58 -14.67
C VAL A 91 5.30 6.78 -14.34
N ALA A 92 5.07 5.66 -15.03
CA ALA A 92 3.90 4.79 -14.80
C ALA A 92 3.82 4.25 -13.37
N LEU A 93 4.97 4.04 -12.71
CA LEU A 93 5.01 3.61 -11.31
C LEU A 93 4.35 4.63 -10.35
N TYR A 94 4.48 5.93 -10.62
CA TYR A 94 3.78 6.94 -9.82
C TYR A 94 2.26 6.90 -10.05
N GLY A 95 1.82 6.53 -11.26
CA GLY A 95 0.41 6.31 -11.58
C GLY A 95 -0.24 5.21 -10.74
N MET A 96 0.49 4.12 -10.48
CA MET A 96 0.04 3.04 -9.60
C MET A 96 -0.24 3.55 -8.17
N PHE A 97 0.68 4.32 -7.59
CA PHE A 97 0.48 4.88 -6.24
C PHE A 97 -0.72 5.84 -6.18
N LEU A 98 -0.93 6.66 -7.22
CA LEU A 98 -2.11 7.53 -7.31
C LEU A 98 -3.40 6.71 -7.40
N ALA A 99 -3.41 5.62 -8.17
CA ALA A 99 -4.56 4.74 -8.31
C ALA A 99 -4.96 4.06 -6.98
N VAL A 100 -4.05 3.90 -6.03
CA VAL A 100 -4.38 3.39 -4.68
C VAL A 100 -5.09 4.45 -3.82
N ILE A 101 -4.73 5.73 -3.97
CA ILE A 101 -5.21 6.81 -3.10
C ILE A 101 -6.50 7.44 -3.64
N ILE A 102 -6.64 7.57 -4.97
CA ILE A 102 -7.75 8.30 -5.60
C ILE A 102 -9.13 7.64 -5.36
N PRO A 103 -9.32 6.31 -5.54
CA PRO A 103 -10.62 5.67 -5.32
C PRO A 103 -11.18 5.85 -3.90
N PRO A 104 -10.44 5.58 -2.81
CA PRO A 104 -10.96 5.81 -1.45
C PRO A 104 -11.16 7.29 -1.15
N ALA A 105 -10.34 8.18 -1.74
CA ALA A 105 -10.50 9.62 -1.58
C ALA A 105 -11.82 10.14 -2.19
N LYS A 106 -12.24 9.59 -3.33
CA LYS A 106 -13.46 10.03 -4.03
C LYS A 106 -14.74 9.84 -3.21
N GLY A 107 -14.78 8.83 -2.33
CA GLY A 107 -15.94 8.54 -1.48
C GLY A 107 -15.95 9.30 -0.15
N ASN A 108 -14.81 9.84 0.30
CA ASN A 108 -14.67 10.44 1.63
C ASN A 108 -14.02 11.82 1.55
N ARG A 109 -14.83 12.87 1.77
CA ARG A 109 -14.37 14.28 1.73
C ARG A 109 -13.31 14.59 2.79
N ILE A 110 -13.37 13.94 3.95
CA ILE A 110 -12.38 14.08 5.02
C ILE A 110 -11.05 13.50 4.55
N LEU A 111 -11.07 12.29 3.99
CA LEU A 111 -9.87 11.63 3.46
C LEU A 111 -9.22 12.44 2.33
N SER A 112 -10.01 12.94 1.39
CA SER A 112 -9.53 13.86 0.34
C SER A 112 -8.86 15.11 0.90
N GLY A 113 -9.46 15.73 1.93
CA GLY A 113 -8.90 16.89 2.61
C GLY A 113 -7.56 16.59 3.29
N VAL A 114 -7.47 15.46 3.99
CA VAL A 114 -6.22 15.00 4.64
C VAL A 114 -5.12 14.76 3.60
N ILE A 115 -5.44 14.13 2.46
CA ILE A 115 -4.48 13.91 1.37
C ILE A 115 -3.96 15.24 0.83
N LEU A 116 -4.85 16.20 0.56
CA LEU A 116 -4.46 17.53 0.05
C LEU A 116 -3.54 18.26 1.04
N VAL A 117 -3.92 18.28 2.32
CA VAL A 117 -3.09 18.88 3.39
C VAL A 117 -1.73 18.19 3.48
N SER A 118 -1.69 16.85 3.38
CA SER A 118 -0.44 16.09 3.36
C SER A 118 0.47 16.44 2.19
N MET A 119 -0.09 16.64 0.99
CA MET A 119 0.68 17.05 -0.19
C MET A 119 1.22 18.47 -0.04
N VAL A 120 0.40 19.41 0.45
CA VAL A 120 0.81 20.81 0.67
C VAL A 120 1.89 20.90 1.76
N CYS A 121 1.70 20.24 2.90
CA CYS A 121 2.70 20.20 3.96
C CYS A 121 4.01 19.53 3.49
N SER A 122 3.94 18.48 2.68
CA SER A 122 5.14 17.86 2.09
C SER A 122 5.87 18.81 1.16
N LEU A 123 5.14 19.58 0.33
CA LEU A 123 5.74 20.56 -0.58
C LEU A 123 6.42 21.69 0.21
N ILE A 124 5.77 22.22 1.24
CA ILE A 124 6.33 23.26 2.11
C ILE A 124 7.59 22.74 2.82
N ALA A 125 7.56 21.50 3.34
CA ALA A 125 8.71 20.88 4.00
C ALA A 125 9.87 20.59 3.03
N ALA A 126 9.59 20.39 1.74
CA ALA A 126 10.60 20.20 0.70
C ALA A 126 11.28 21.52 0.29
N VAL A 127 10.52 22.63 0.26
CA VAL A 127 11.02 23.96 -0.15
C VAL A 127 11.69 24.70 1.01
N THR A 128 11.33 24.41 2.26
CA THR A 128 11.87 25.12 3.43
C THR A 128 13.28 24.62 3.80
N PRO A 129 14.33 25.47 3.70
CA PRO A 129 15.72 25.06 3.93
C PRO A 129 16.06 24.76 5.40
N VAL A 130 15.20 25.14 6.35
CA VAL A 130 15.41 24.91 7.80
C VAL A 130 15.42 23.42 8.17
N LEU A 131 14.80 22.55 7.36
CA LEU A 131 14.84 21.10 7.58
C LEU A 131 16.06 20.42 6.93
N ASN A 132 16.97 21.11 6.22
CA ASN A 132 18.07 20.47 5.48
C ASN A 132 19.12 19.73 6.32
N THR A 133 19.13 19.90 7.63
CA THR A 133 19.96 19.12 8.56
C THR A 133 19.42 17.72 8.84
N ILE A 134 18.14 17.44 8.51
CA ILE A 134 17.49 16.16 8.75
C ILE A 134 17.46 15.33 7.46
N SER A 135 17.85 14.06 7.55
CA SER A 135 17.76 13.10 6.45
C SER A 135 16.37 13.08 5.83
N SER A 136 16.29 13.11 4.49
CA SER A 136 15.03 13.09 3.72
C SER A 136 14.05 12.01 4.20
N GLY A 137 14.58 10.84 4.61
CA GLY A 137 13.77 9.77 5.17
C GLY A 137 13.08 10.13 6.49
N PHE A 138 13.77 10.82 7.40
CA PHE A 138 13.22 11.21 8.70
C PHE A 138 12.17 12.32 8.58
N LYS A 139 12.33 13.25 7.63
CA LYS A 139 11.30 14.27 7.34
C LYS A 139 9.96 13.63 7.00
N ILE A 140 9.98 12.63 6.14
CA ILE A 140 8.77 11.89 5.73
C ILE A 140 8.13 11.20 6.93
N ILE A 141 8.92 10.59 7.83
CA ILE A 141 8.42 9.91 9.03
C ILE A 141 7.66 10.88 9.93
N ILE A 142 8.31 11.98 10.30
CA ILE A 142 7.76 12.97 11.23
C ILE A 142 6.49 13.57 10.64
N LEU A 143 6.52 13.91 9.35
CA LEU A 143 5.37 14.51 8.68
C LEU A 143 4.18 13.54 8.61
N THR A 144 4.41 12.28 8.26
CA THR A 144 3.36 11.26 8.25
C THR A 144 2.76 11.05 9.64
N LEU A 145 3.59 10.95 10.69
CA LEU A 145 3.13 10.78 12.08
C LEU A 145 2.27 11.96 12.55
N LEU A 146 2.72 13.19 12.29
CA LEU A 146 1.99 14.39 12.69
C LEU A 146 0.66 14.53 11.94
N ILE A 147 0.65 14.33 10.63
CA ILE A 147 -0.54 14.52 9.80
C ILE A 147 -1.54 13.38 10.05
N ALA A 148 -1.10 12.13 10.08
CA ALA A 148 -1.98 11.00 10.37
C ALA A 148 -2.51 11.05 11.81
N GLY A 149 -1.66 11.42 12.79
CA GLY A 149 -2.05 11.58 14.18
C GLY A 149 -3.08 12.71 14.37
N ALA A 150 -2.86 13.87 13.75
CA ALA A 150 -3.80 14.98 13.78
C ALA A 150 -5.13 14.62 13.09
N ALA A 151 -5.08 13.92 11.95
CA ALA A 151 -6.27 13.45 11.25
C ALA A 151 -7.07 12.44 12.09
N ALA A 152 -6.40 11.48 12.74
CA ALA A 152 -7.05 10.49 13.60
C ALA A 152 -7.69 11.13 14.84
N TYR A 153 -7.05 12.14 15.44
CA TYR A 153 -7.59 12.86 16.59
C TYR A 153 -8.80 13.73 16.23
N LEU A 154 -8.75 14.46 15.11
CA LEU A 154 -9.83 15.35 14.67
C LEU A 154 -11.00 14.60 14.03
N PHE A 155 -10.73 13.47 13.36
CA PHE A 155 -11.72 12.70 12.62
C PHE A 155 -11.59 11.20 12.94
N PRO A 156 -11.96 10.78 14.16
CA PRO A 156 -11.95 9.37 14.53
C PRO A 156 -12.92 8.60 13.63
N VAL A 157 -12.47 7.45 13.12
CA VAL A 157 -13.33 6.52 12.37
C VAL A 157 -14.33 5.95 13.36
N LYS A 158 -15.61 6.28 13.17
CA LYS A 158 -16.70 5.63 13.91
C LYS A 158 -16.79 4.19 13.41
N GLU A 159 -16.75 3.22 14.31
CA GLU A 159 -16.94 1.82 13.96
C GLU A 159 -18.28 1.68 13.21
N PRO A 160 -18.32 0.91 12.10
CA PRO A 160 -19.60 0.55 11.51
C PRO A 160 -20.34 -0.29 12.54
N GLU A 161 -21.53 0.17 12.95
CA GLU A 161 -22.48 -0.66 13.68
C GLU A 161 -22.63 -1.97 12.90
N GLU A 162 -22.35 -3.09 13.56
CA GLU A 162 -22.59 -4.42 13.00
C GLU A 162 -24.05 -4.46 12.53
N GLU A 163 -24.25 -4.54 11.21
CA GLU A 163 -25.54 -4.89 10.63
C GLU A 163 -25.91 -6.29 11.13
N GLN A 164 -26.61 -6.32 12.27
CA GLN A 164 -27.48 -7.41 12.68
C GLN A 164 -28.55 -7.54 11.59
N HIS A 165 -28.30 -8.42 10.62
CA HIS A 165 -29.35 -8.94 9.77
C HIS A 165 -29.51 -10.43 10.05
N GLU A 166 -30.69 -10.73 10.58
CA GLU A 166 -31.31 -12.02 10.95
C GLU A 166 -31.15 -13.14 9.91
#